data_AF-A0A3A5Q1D9-F1
#
_entry.id   AF-A0A3A5Q1D9-F1
#
_cell.length_a   1.000
_cell.length_b   1.000
_cell.length_c   1.000
_cell.angle_alpha   90.00
_cell.angle_beta   90.00
_cell.angle_gamma   90.00
#
_symmetry.space_group_name_H-M   'P 1'
#
loop_
_entity.id
_entity.type
_entity.pdbx_description
1 polymer ?
#
loop_
_entity_poly.entity_id
_entity_poly.type
_entity_poly.pdbx_seq_one_letter_code
_entity_poly.pdbx_strand_id
1 'polypeptide(L)'
;MNRIIVFALMFFCMTMQIEAQTLSEEEVTAKMYQAFELNKAAKKAEALELFLIVGENTKQQRNEGERQVYVCSQTMACQCYELLGRYKEGYLLGKSLLQGKLNDTERKDVGHLYAMNGYMYACEFIQRDEKGRADISVEGNSYQKYFPILTVR
;
A
#
# COMPACT_ATOMS: atom_id res chain seq x y z
N MET A 1 -6.57 44.74 -12.96
CA MET A 1 -7.36 43.56 -13.37
C MET A 1 -6.42 42.38 -13.61
N ASN A 2 -5.83 41.83 -12.55
CA ASN A 2 -4.89 40.69 -12.63
C ASN A 2 -4.89 39.87 -11.33
N ARG A 3 -5.01 40.54 -10.17
CA ARG A 3 -5.06 39.85 -8.86
C ARG A 3 -6.33 39.01 -8.66
N ILE A 4 -7.49 39.51 -9.06
CA ILE A 4 -8.78 38.80 -8.93
C ILE A 4 -8.80 37.55 -9.82
N ILE A 5 -8.21 37.62 -11.02
CA ILE A 5 -8.12 36.48 -11.95
C ILE A 5 -7.21 35.40 -11.38
N VAL A 6 -6.09 35.79 -10.75
CA VAL A 6 -5.18 34.83 -10.09
C VAL A 6 -5.87 34.12 -8.92
N PHE A 7 -6.61 34.84 -8.07
CA PHE A 7 -7.37 34.21 -6.98
C PHE A 7 -8.50 33.32 -7.49
N ALA A 8 -9.20 33.71 -8.56
CA ALA A 8 -10.23 32.90 -9.19
C ALA A 8 -9.67 31.61 -9.83
N LEU A 9 -8.50 31.69 -10.50
CA LEU A 9 -7.79 30.53 -11.04
C LEU A 9 -7.29 29.60 -9.93
N MET A 10 -6.79 30.16 -8.82
CA MET A 10 -6.31 29.37 -7.69
C MET A 10 -7.47 28.62 -7.01
N PHE A 11 -8.64 29.26 -6.87
CA PHE A 11 -9.86 28.59 -6.41
C PHE A 11 -10.36 27.53 -7.40
N PHE A 12 -10.35 27.83 -8.70
CA PHE A 12 -10.76 26.89 -9.75
C PHE A 12 -9.84 25.66 -9.82
N CYS A 13 -8.52 25.83 -9.69
CA CYS A 13 -7.54 24.75 -9.60
C CYS A 13 -7.72 23.89 -8.33
N MET A 14 -8.08 24.51 -7.19
CA MET A 14 -8.40 23.76 -5.96
C MET A 14 -9.68 22.93 -6.09
N THR A 15 -10.67 23.38 -6.88
CA THR A 15 -11.89 22.62 -7.14
C THR A 15 -11.74 21.52 -8.20
N MET A 16 -10.74 21.62 -9.09
CA MET A 16 -10.49 20.62 -10.15
C MET A 16 -9.77 19.35 -9.68
N GLN A 17 -9.33 19.28 -8.41
CA GLN A 17 -8.69 18.07 -7.87
C GLN A 17 -9.67 17.02 -7.33
N ILE A 18 -10.98 17.26 -7.41
CA ILE A 18 -11.96 16.21 -7.20
C ILE A 18 -12.06 15.45 -8.52
N GLU A 19 -11.13 14.53 -8.77
CA GLU A 19 -11.40 13.45 -9.73
C GLU A 19 -12.71 12.81 -9.28
N ALA A 20 -13.77 12.98 -10.08
CA ALA A 20 -15.03 12.33 -9.80
C ALA A 20 -14.75 10.81 -9.75
N GLN A 21 -15.36 10.11 -8.78
CA GLN A 21 -15.34 8.66 -8.80
C GLN A 21 -15.82 8.20 -10.17
N THR A 22 -15.00 7.39 -10.84
CA THR A 22 -15.31 6.82 -12.16
C THR A 22 -16.28 5.64 -12.10
N LEU A 23 -16.56 5.16 -10.90
CA LEU A 23 -17.41 4.02 -10.60
C LEU A 23 -18.52 4.47 -9.65
N SER A 24 -19.71 3.92 -9.81
CA SER A 24 -20.79 4.06 -8.83
C SER A 24 -20.51 3.24 -7.56
N GLU A 25 -21.24 3.53 -6.48
CA GLU A 25 -21.15 2.74 -5.23
C GLU A 25 -21.50 1.25 -5.45
N GLU A 26 -22.45 0.98 -6.33
CA GLU A 26 -22.85 -0.38 -6.71
C GLU A 26 -21.73 -1.09 -7.48
N GLU A 27 -21.04 -0.39 -8.39
CA GLU A 27 -19.90 -0.93 -9.12
C GLU A 27 -18.70 -1.18 -8.22
N VAL A 28 -18.43 -0.27 -7.27
CA VAL A 28 -17.41 -0.46 -6.23
C VAL A 28 -17.72 -1.72 -5.42
N THR A 29 -18.96 -1.87 -4.95
CA THR A 29 -19.40 -3.03 -4.16
C THR A 29 -19.26 -4.32 -4.96
N ALA A 30 -19.73 -4.34 -6.21
CA ALA A 30 -19.64 -5.51 -7.08
C ALA A 30 -18.19 -5.92 -7.36
N LYS A 31 -17.31 -4.96 -7.66
CA LYS A 31 -15.88 -5.24 -7.87
C LYS A 31 -15.20 -5.72 -6.60
N MET A 32 -15.53 -5.15 -5.45
CA MET A 32 -14.97 -5.57 -4.18
C MET A 32 -15.37 -7.02 -3.85
N TYR A 33 -16.64 -7.38 -4.05
CA TYR A 33 -17.11 -8.76 -3.91
C TYR A 33 -16.39 -9.72 -4.87
N GLN A 34 -16.29 -9.35 -6.15
CA GLN A 34 -15.58 -10.13 -7.16
C GLN A 34 -14.10 -10.34 -6.78
N ALA A 35 -13.43 -9.30 -6.28
CA ALA A 35 -12.04 -9.38 -5.82
C ALA A 35 -11.87 -10.39 -4.68
N PHE A 36 -12.81 -10.40 -3.72
CA PHE A 36 -12.80 -11.39 -2.63
C PHE A 36 -13.02 -12.83 -3.12
N GLU A 37 -13.95 -13.07 -4.05
CA GLU A 37 -14.18 -14.40 -4.62
C GLU A 37 -12.95 -14.89 -5.40
N LEU A 38 -12.30 -14.02 -6.19
CA LEU A 38 -11.04 -14.34 -6.86
C LEU A 38 -9.93 -14.66 -5.86
N ASN A 39 -9.80 -13.86 -4.79
CA ASN A 39 -8.81 -14.08 -3.75
C ASN A 39 -9.03 -15.44 -3.06
N LYS A 40 -10.28 -15.79 -2.75
CA LYS A 40 -10.67 -17.09 -2.16
C LYS A 40 -10.37 -18.24 -3.11
N ALA A 41 -10.54 -18.05 -4.41
CA ALA A 41 -10.19 -19.00 -5.47
C ALA A 41 -8.69 -19.05 -5.80
N ALA A 42 -7.83 -18.44 -4.96
CA ALA A 42 -6.38 -18.34 -5.16
C ALA A 42 -5.92 -17.62 -6.43
N LYS A 43 -6.80 -16.86 -7.10
CA LYS A 43 -6.51 -16.02 -8.26
C LYS A 43 -6.00 -14.65 -7.82
N LYS A 44 -4.79 -14.63 -7.26
CA LYS A 44 -4.24 -13.46 -6.56
C LYS A 44 -3.93 -12.28 -7.49
N ALA A 45 -3.52 -12.55 -8.73
CA ALA A 45 -3.19 -11.49 -9.68
C ALA A 45 -4.46 -10.73 -10.12
N GLU A 46 -5.52 -11.46 -10.41
CA GLU A 46 -6.82 -10.91 -10.81
C GLU A 46 -7.52 -10.22 -9.63
N ALA A 47 -7.44 -10.80 -8.43
CA ALA A 47 -7.93 -10.15 -7.22
C ALA A 47 -7.20 -8.83 -6.94
N LEU A 48 -5.86 -8.82 -7.08
CA LEU A 48 -5.03 -7.62 -6.92
C LEU A 48 -5.47 -6.50 -7.86
N GLU A 49 -5.69 -6.79 -9.14
CA GLU A 49 -6.14 -5.79 -10.11
C GLU A 49 -7.44 -5.11 -9.66
N LEU A 50 -8.44 -5.90 -9.24
CA LEU A 50 -9.71 -5.35 -8.77
C LEU A 50 -9.58 -4.56 -7.46
N PHE A 51 -8.77 -5.03 -6.50
CA PHE A 51 -8.50 -4.27 -5.28
C PHE A 51 -7.81 -2.93 -5.57
N LEU A 52 -6.90 -2.87 -6.54
CA LEU A 52 -6.26 -1.63 -6.95
C LEU A 52 -7.25 -0.67 -7.64
N ILE A 53 -8.13 -1.18 -8.49
CA ILE A 53 -9.19 -0.38 -9.13
C ILE A 53 -10.11 0.24 -8.08
N VAL A 54 -10.57 -0.55 -7.11
CA VAL A 54 -11.42 -0.07 -6.02
C VAL A 54 -10.68 0.96 -5.17
N GLY A 55 -9.42 0.70 -4.84
CA GLY A 55 -8.61 1.62 -4.04
C GLY A 55 -8.34 2.94 -4.73
N GLU A 56 -8.03 2.96 -6.03
CA GLU A 56 -7.81 4.22 -6.75
C GLU A 56 -9.12 5.03 -6.83
N ASN A 57 -10.25 4.36 -7.06
CA ASN A 57 -11.56 5.01 -7.09
C ASN A 57 -11.95 5.63 -5.74
N THR A 58 -11.54 5.01 -4.62
CA THR A 58 -11.90 5.45 -3.26
C THR A 58 -10.78 6.23 -2.54
N LYS A 59 -9.71 6.57 -3.26
CA LYS A 59 -8.48 7.18 -2.72
C LYS A 59 -8.69 8.53 -2.04
N GLN A 60 -9.72 9.28 -2.45
CA GLN A 60 -10.05 10.56 -1.86
C GLN A 60 -10.66 10.43 -0.45
N GLN A 61 -11.22 9.27 -0.10
CA GLN A 61 -11.73 8.96 1.24
C GLN A 61 -12.68 10.07 1.76
N ARG A 62 -13.65 10.49 0.93
CA ARG A 62 -14.46 11.70 1.20
C ARG A 62 -15.39 11.56 2.38
N ASN A 63 -15.76 10.33 2.71
CA ASN A 63 -16.52 9.97 3.90
C ASN A 63 -15.97 8.68 4.53
N GLU A 64 -16.48 8.30 5.69
CA GLU A 64 -15.98 7.14 6.43
C GLU A 64 -16.21 5.82 5.69
N GLY A 65 -17.31 5.67 4.93
CA GLY A 65 -17.55 4.49 4.11
C GLY A 65 -16.51 4.35 3.00
N GLU A 66 -16.24 5.42 2.26
CA GLU A 66 -15.20 5.47 1.23
C GLU A 66 -13.81 5.19 1.85
N ARG A 67 -13.54 5.73 3.04
CA ARG A 67 -12.30 5.48 3.78
C ARG A 67 -12.13 3.99 4.13
N GLN A 68 -13.19 3.34 4.62
CA GLN A 68 -13.14 1.92 4.96
C GLN A 68 -12.94 1.04 3.72
N VAL A 69 -13.60 1.35 2.60
CA VAL A 69 -13.41 0.64 1.33
C VAL A 69 -11.98 0.82 0.81
N TYR A 70 -11.45 2.02 0.87
CA TYR A 70 -10.06 2.30 0.51
C TYR A 70 -9.08 1.49 1.36
N VAL A 71 -9.19 1.56 2.69
CA VAL A 71 -8.29 0.84 3.60
C VAL A 71 -8.38 -0.67 3.39
N CYS A 72 -9.60 -1.20 3.28
CA CYS A 72 -9.83 -2.63 3.05
C CYS A 72 -9.20 -3.10 1.73
N SER A 73 -9.54 -2.44 0.61
CA SER A 73 -9.02 -2.81 -0.71
C SER A 73 -7.50 -2.72 -0.78
N GLN A 74 -6.89 -1.67 -0.25
CA GLN A 74 -5.44 -1.51 -0.28
C GLN A 74 -4.71 -2.46 0.68
N THR A 75 -5.31 -2.82 1.81
CA THR A 75 -4.76 -3.87 2.71
C THR A 75 -4.78 -5.23 2.00
N MET A 76 -5.86 -5.56 1.31
CA MET A 76 -5.93 -6.78 0.51
C MET A 76 -4.96 -6.77 -0.69
N ALA A 77 -4.75 -5.62 -1.32
CA ALA A 77 -3.74 -5.46 -2.37
C ALA A 77 -2.31 -5.69 -1.82
N CYS A 78 -1.97 -5.15 -0.64
CA CYS A 78 -0.71 -5.46 0.06
C CYS A 78 -0.51 -6.96 0.27
N GLN A 79 -1.55 -7.66 0.73
CA GLN A 79 -1.49 -9.10 0.91
C GLN A 79 -1.31 -9.85 -0.42
N CYS A 80 -1.98 -9.41 -1.49
CA CYS A 80 -1.81 -10.02 -2.80
C CYS A 80 -0.39 -9.81 -3.35
N TYR A 81 0.20 -8.62 -3.17
CA TYR A 81 1.60 -8.38 -3.53
C TYR A 81 2.54 -9.35 -2.81
N GLU A 82 2.37 -9.54 -1.50
CA GLU A 82 3.15 -10.50 -0.71
C GLU A 82 3.07 -11.92 -1.29
N LEU A 83 1.84 -12.40 -1.53
CA LEU A 83 1.58 -13.77 -2.02
C LEU A 83 2.06 -13.98 -3.46
N LEU A 84 2.23 -12.91 -4.23
CA LEU A 84 2.76 -12.94 -5.60
C LEU A 84 4.28 -12.75 -5.63
N GLY A 85 4.96 -12.61 -4.48
CA GLY A 85 6.39 -12.33 -4.42
C GLY A 85 6.78 -10.92 -4.86
N ARG A 86 5.82 -10.00 -4.96
CA ARG A 86 6.00 -8.61 -5.38
C ARG A 86 6.22 -7.71 -4.17
N TYR A 87 7.24 -8.06 -3.39
CA TYR A 87 7.46 -7.53 -2.05
C TYR A 87 7.76 -6.02 -2.02
N LYS A 88 8.42 -5.49 -3.04
CA LYS A 88 8.69 -4.06 -3.14
C LYS A 88 7.41 -3.24 -3.23
N GLU A 89 6.48 -3.64 -4.10
CA GLU A 89 5.19 -2.96 -4.26
C GLU A 89 4.35 -3.08 -3.00
N GLY A 90 4.29 -4.28 -2.38
CA GLY A 90 3.61 -4.48 -1.10
C GLY A 90 4.18 -3.61 0.02
N TYR A 91 5.52 -3.50 0.10
CA TYR A 91 6.19 -2.63 1.07
C TYR A 91 5.85 -1.15 0.87
N LEU A 92 5.92 -0.65 -0.36
CA LEU A 92 5.64 0.75 -0.68
C LEU A 92 4.17 1.10 -0.41
N LEU A 93 3.24 0.22 -0.77
CA LEU A 93 1.82 0.42 -0.50
C LEU A 93 1.55 0.40 1.01
N GLY A 94 2.07 -0.59 1.74
CA GLY A 94 1.94 -0.66 3.20
C GLY A 94 2.50 0.57 3.91
N LYS A 95 3.64 1.08 3.44
CA LYS A 95 4.23 2.34 3.94
C LYS A 95 3.30 3.53 3.73
N SER A 96 2.72 3.65 2.54
CA SER A 96 1.77 4.71 2.22
C SER A 96 0.50 4.63 3.08
N LEU A 97 -0.02 3.42 3.32
CA LEU A 97 -1.20 3.22 4.16
C LEU A 97 -0.96 3.60 5.62
N LEU A 98 0.21 3.30 6.18
CA LEU A 98 0.55 3.66 7.56
C LEU A 98 0.60 5.17 7.81
N GLN A 99 0.85 5.96 6.77
CA GLN A 99 0.80 7.43 6.79
C GLN A 99 -0.64 7.97 6.69
N GLY A 100 -1.60 7.12 6.33
CA GLY A 100 -3.01 7.45 6.18
C GLY A 100 -3.81 7.39 7.49
N LYS A 101 -5.13 7.57 7.33
CA LYS A 101 -6.10 7.51 8.42
C LYS A 101 -6.48 6.05 8.70
N LEU A 102 -5.78 5.44 9.66
CA LEU A 102 -6.06 4.08 10.13
C LEU A 102 -6.48 4.09 11.60
N ASN A 103 -7.45 3.25 11.95
CA ASN A 103 -7.72 2.88 13.34
C ASN A 103 -6.65 1.89 13.85
N ASP A 104 -6.70 1.53 15.14
CA ASP A 104 -5.66 0.71 15.77
C ASP A 104 -5.56 -0.70 15.18
N THR A 105 -6.69 -1.32 14.85
CA THR A 105 -6.74 -2.66 14.24
C THR A 105 -6.18 -2.61 12.82
N GLU A 106 -6.67 -1.68 11.99
CA GLU A 106 -6.18 -1.47 10.62
C GLU A 106 -4.68 -1.19 10.61
N ARG A 107 -4.20 -0.35 11.53
CA ARG A 107 -2.77 -0.02 11.65
C ARG A 107 -1.93 -1.24 12.00
N LYS A 108 -2.44 -2.13 12.86
CA LYS A 108 -1.76 -3.37 13.21
C LYS A 108 -1.66 -4.31 12.00
N ASP A 109 -2.75 -4.49 11.28
CA ASP A 109 -2.80 -5.39 10.11
C ASP A 109 -1.92 -4.87 8.96
N VAL A 110 -2.04 -3.58 8.62
CA VAL A 110 -1.17 -2.92 7.63
C VAL A 110 0.29 -2.93 8.10
N GLY A 111 0.54 -2.71 9.39
CA GLY A 111 1.89 -2.74 9.97
C GLY A 111 2.56 -4.10 9.81
N HIS A 112 1.81 -5.18 10.00
CA HIS A 112 2.29 -6.54 9.75
C HIS A 112 2.68 -6.74 8.28
N LEU A 113 1.80 -6.38 7.34
CA LEU A 113 2.06 -6.51 5.91
C LEU A 113 3.24 -5.64 5.45
N TYR A 114 3.34 -4.40 5.95
CA TYR A 114 4.46 -3.50 5.68
C TYR A 114 5.79 -4.13 6.13
N ALA A 115 5.84 -4.67 7.34
CA ALA A 115 7.04 -5.30 7.88
C ALA A 115 7.42 -6.58 7.12
N MET A 116 6.43 -7.42 6.81
CA MET A 116 6.66 -8.68 6.10
C MET A 116 7.17 -8.45 4.68
N ASN A 117 6.48 -7.62 3.91
CA ASN A 117 6.91 -7.26 2.56
C ASN A 117 8.27 -6.55 2.57
N GLY A 118 8.51 -5.63 3.53
CA GLY A 118 9.80 -4.96 3.67
C GLY A 118 10.94 -5.92 3.98
N TYR A 119 10.71 -6.88 4.88
CA TYR A 119 11.68 -7.92 5.21
C TYR A 119 12.01 -8.78 3.98
N MET A 120 10.98 -9.27 3.30
CA MET A 120 11.17 -10.13 2.11
C MET A 120 11.87 -9.37 0.98
N TYR A 121 11.50 -8.12 0.72
CA TYR A 121 12.18 -7.27 -0.24
C TYR A 121 13.65 -7.02 0.13
N ALA A 122 13.95 -6.77 1.41
CA ALA A 122 15.33 -6.60 1.87
C ALA A 122 16.17 -7.88 1.70
N CYS A 123 15.56 -9.06 1.84
CA CYS A 123 16.24 -10.34 1.68
C CYS A 123 16.83 -10.55 0.28
N GLU A 124 16.29 -9.89 -0.75
CA GLU A 124 16.84 -9.93 -2.12
C GLU A 124 18.24 -9.30 -2.22
N PHE A 125 18.59 -8.42 -1.28
CA PHE A 125 19.87 -7.69 -1.27
C PHE A 125 20.86 -8.22 -0.23
N ILE A 126 20.41 -9.07 0.68
CA ILE A 126 21.24 -9.63 1.74
C ILE A 126 21.86 -10.92 1.22
N GLN A 127 23.19 -10.91 1.03
CA GLN A 127 23.94 -12.14 0.80
C GLN A 127 23.72 -13.06 2.00
N ARG A 128 23.48 -14.34 1.73
CA ARG A 128 23.28 -15.34 2.78
C ARG A 128 24.37 -16.38 2.67
N ASP A 129 24.90 -16.79 3.82
CA ASP A 129 25.83 -17.89 3.90
C ASP A 129 25.13 -19.22 3.52
N GLU A 130 25.89 -20.30 3.39
CA GLU A 130 25.38 -21.64 3.08
C GLU A 130 24.36 -22.17 4.11
N LYS A 131 24.27 -21.54 5.29
CA LYS A 131 23.33 -21.85 6.37
C LYS A 131 22.11 -20.92 6.36
N GLY A 132 21.97 -20.06 5.35
CA GLY A 132 20.86 -19.13 5.18
C GLY A 132 20.89 -17.92 6.12
N ARG A 133 21.98 -17.71 6.87
CA ARG A 133 22.15 -16.53 7.73
C ARG A 133 22.59 -15.36 6.87
N ALA A 134 22.16 -14.14 7.20
CA ALA A 134 22.70 -12.94 6.57
C ALA A 134 24.23 -12.96 6.72
N ASP A 135 24.94 -12.99 5.60
CA ASP A 135 26.39 -12.81 5.57
C ASP A 135 26.66 -11.33 5.79
N ILE A 136 26.79 -10.97 7.06
CA ILE A 136 27.22 -9.64 7.49
C ILE A 136 28.75 -9.68 7.58
N SER A 137 29.43 -10.13 6.52
CA SER A 137 30.87 -9.94 6.39
C SER A 137 31.12 -8.44 6.25
N VAL A 138 31.51 -7.81 7.36
CA VAL A 138 31.82 -6.38 7.44
C VAL A 138 33.13 -6.11 6.70
N GLU A 139 33.12 -6.14 5.37
CA GLU A 139 34.16 -5.50 4.59
C GLU A 139 33.84 -4.01 4.51
N GLY A 140 34.49 -3.23 5.39
CA GLY A 140 34.60 -1.77 5.21
C GLY A 140 33.33 -0.96 5.50
N ASN A 141 32.93 -0.90 6.77
CA ASN A 141 32.59 0.37 7.42
C ASN A 141 31.47 1.25 6.81
N SER A 142 30.31 0.70 6.38
CA SER A 142 29.22 1.57 5.90
C SER A 142 27.78 1.22 6.33
N TYR A 143 27.43 -0.01 6.71
CA TYR A 143 26.01 -0.36 6.97
C TYR A 143 25.61 -0.46 8.45
N GLN A 144 26.56 -0.54 9.38
CA GLN A 144 26.27 -0.68 10.82
C GLN A 144 25.62 0.58 11.43
N LYS A 145 25.68 1.72 10.72
CA LYS A 145 25.03 2.97 11.11
C LYS A 145 23.53 3.02 10.77
N TYR A 146 23.05 2.12 9.89
CA TYR A 146 21.72 2.24 9.28
C TYR A 146 20.68 1.21 9.76
N PHE A 147 21.08 0.09 10.36
CA PHE A 147 20.15 -0.95 10.82
C PHE A 147 20.52 -1.53 12.20
N PRO A 148 20.29 -0.81 13.32
CA PRO A 148 20.55 -1.32 14.67
C PRO A 148 19.55 -2.40 15.15
N ILE A 149 18.52 -2.74 14.36
CA ILE A 149 17.38 -3.57 14.79
C ILE A 149 17.59 -5.07 14.50
N LEU A 150 18.62 -5.45 13.73
CA LEU A 150 18.83 -6.86 13.34
C LEU A 150 19.57 -7.72 14.38
N THR A 151 19.89 -7.17 15.55
CA THR A 151 20.33 -7.97 16.71
C THR A 151 19.14 -8.33 17.58
N VAL A 152 18.34 -9.31 17.13
CA VAL A 152 17.40 -10.00 18.01
C VAL A 152 18.13 -11.23 18.55
N ARG A 153 18.22 -11.30 19.89
CA ARG A 153 18.84 -12.39 20.66
C ARG A 153 18.12 -13.72 20.47
#